data_AF-A0A936SZV1-F1
#
_entry.id   AF-A0A936SZV1-F1
#
_cell.length_a   1.000
_cell.length_b   1.000
_cell.length_c   1.000
_cell.angle_alpha   90.00
_cell.angle_beta   90.00
_cell.angle_gamma   90.00
#
_symmetry.space_group_name_H-M   'P 1'
#
loop_
_entity.id
_entity.type
_entity.pdbx_description
1 polymer ?
#
loop_
_entity_poly.entity_id
_entity_poly.type
_entity_poly.pdbx_seq_one_letter_code
_entity_poly.pdbx_strand_id
1 'polypeptide(L)'
;MKPTHRTTLAAMGMFVFAAAGCKGTDEGAEKKAAEKKALEAAIPEVGKAVALISAYLPYTEDPGAKEKYATKRRNDMQRATEQAANEIRHAANSARQRVNREDTPPTKALADAFAAISTACTDANEQAKLDACTAKVKALDEALGKFEAACTAAGVTAKVPRVGPAAVTEDAKKAIASYVKARGPGQAEAAFFAKCADEKATIAAVFDACKAASAETEQVANTYEKADEPIRVLAATHNMSVGAQCNALAAVETAQKEVLACKNKATTPECRNSCAKIKTVLDEGIPAAAFASLEKEHAEICEKK
;
A
#
# COMPACT_ATOMS: atom_id res chain seq x y z
N MET A 1 -40.43 -10.69 22.18
CA MET A 1 -40.21 -12.02 21.57
C MET A 1 -39.29 -12.81 22.48
N LYS A 2 -39.70 -14.03 22.86
CA LYS A 2 -39.05 -14.88 23.88
C LYS A 2 -37.70 -15.44 23.38
N PRO A 3 -36.68 -15.58 24.25
CA PRO A 3 -35.48 -16.33 23.92
C PRO A 3 -35.70 -17.82 24.21
N THR A 4 -35.60 -18.67 23.18
CA THR A 4 -35.59 -20.12 23.35
C THR A 4 -34.16 -20.62 23.52
N HIS A 5 -33.81 -20.93 24.77
CA HIS A 5 -32.71 -21.83 25.11
C HIS A 5 -32.93 -23.21 24.46
N ARG A 6 -31.92 -23.72 23.78
CA ARG A 6 -31.78 -25.16 23.49
C ARG A 6 -30.45 -25.64 24.05
N THR A 7 -30.53 -26.15 25.27
CA THR A 7 -29.59 -27.11 25.86
C THR A 7 -29.69 -28.43 25.11
N THR A 8 -28.60 -28.85 24.47
CA THR A 8 -28.45 -30.22 23.96
C THR A 8 -27.47 -30.96 24.86
N LEU A 9 -28.04 -31.78 25.74
CA LEU A 9 -27.38 -32.89 26.43
C LEU A 9 -27.43 -34.13 25.53
N ALA A 10 -26.53 -35.08 25.79
CA ALA A 10 -26.35 -36.42 25.20
C ALA A 10 -25.31 -36.48 24.05
N ALA A 11 -24.37 -37.42 24.00
CA ALA A 11 -24.14 -38.61 24.81
C ALA A 11 -22.62 -38.90 24.87
N MET A 12 -22.08 -39.11 26.07
CA MET A 12 -20.79 -39.76 26.27
C MET A 12 -20.96 -41.25 25.93
N GLY A 13 -20.64 -41.63 24.69
CA GLY A 13 -20.44 -43.02 24.32
C GLY A 13 -19.11 -43.50 24.86
N MET A 14 -19.11 -44.23 25.98
CA MET A 14 -18.00 -45.09 26.37
C MET A 14 -17.85 -46.20 25.33
N PHE A 15 -16.89 -46.05 24.42
CA PHE A 15 -16.37 -47.17 23.66
C PHE A 15 -15.40 -47.95 24.55
N VAL A 16 -15.89 -49.03 25.15
CA VAL A 16 -15.06 -50.09 25.73
C VAL A 16 -14.51 -50.90 24.57
N PHE A 17 -13.29 -50.59 24.13
CA PHE A 17 -12.55 -51.47 23.21
C PHE A 17 -11.96 -52.63 24.00
N ALA A 18 -12.51 -53.81 23.72
CA ALA A 18 -11.98 -55.09 24.17
C ALA A 18 -10.57 -55.32 23.61
N ALA A 19 -9.68 -55.80 24.49
CA ALA A 19 -8.32 -56.17 24.17
C ALA A 19 -8.27 -57.32 23.17
N ALA A 20 -7.70 -57.05 21.99
CA ALA A 20 -7.19 -58.06 21.06
C ALA A 20 -5.96 -57.50 20.33
N GLY A 21 -4.77 -57.93 20.75
CA GLY A 21 -3.53 -57.83 19.97
C GLY A 21 -2.85 -56.46 19.90
N CYS A 22 -2.19 -56.01 20.98
CA CYS A 22 -1.20 -54.93 20.92
C CYS A 22 0.04 -55.35 20.11
N LYS A 23 0.00 -55.16 18.78
CA LYS A 23 1.21 -54.69 18.07
C LYS A 23 1.30 -53.21 18.37
N GLY A 24 2.30 -52.80 19.16
CA GLY A 24 2.55 -51.39 19.43
C GLY A 24 2.74 -50.64 18.11
N THR A 25 1.71 -49.92 17.69
CA THR A 25 1.90 -48.78 16.80
C THR A 25 2.79 -47.82 17.58
N ASP A 26 3.97 -47.59 17.04
CA ASP A 26 4.98 -46.72 17.60
C ASP A 26 4.35 -45.31 17.67
N GLU A 27 3.81 -44.92 18.84
CA GLU A 27 3.06 -43.66 19.03
C GLU A 27 3.86 -42.44 18.52
N GLY A 28 5.19 -42.54 18.52
CA GLY A 28 6.09 -41.55 17.95
C GLY A 28 6.05 -41.47 16.42
N ALA A 29 5.82 -42.58 15.71
CA ALA A 29 5.72 -42.61 14.25
C ALA A 29 4.39 -42.01 13.77
N GLU A 30 3.28 -42.33 14.43
CA GLU A 30 1.96 -41.76 14.11
C GLU A 30 1.92 -40.25 14.36
N LYS A 31 2.50 -39.80 15.49
CA LYS A 31 2.61 -38.37 15.82
C LYS A 31 3.46 -37.61 14.79
N LYS A 32 4.60 -38.16 14.35
CA LYS A 32 5.45 -37.56 13.30
C LYS A 32 4.74 -37.49 11.95
N ALA A 33 3.99 -38.53 11.57
CA ALA A 33 3.22 -38.54 10.34
C ALA A 33 2.09 -37.49 10.35
N ALA A 34 1.40 -37.35 11.48
CA ALA A 34 0.38 -36.32 11.66
C ALA A 34 0.98 -34.90 11.61
N GLU A 35 2.11 -34.66 12.28
CA GLU A 35 2.82 -33.37 12.24
C GLU A 35 3.28 -33.03 10.82
N LYS A 36 3.88 -33.98 10.10
CA LYS A 36 4.28 -33.78 8.69
C LYS A 36 3.08 -33.37 7.83
N LYS A 37 1.95 -34.07 7.96
CA LYS A 37 0.72 -33.78 7.21
C LYS A 37 0.16 -32.39 7.53
N ALA A 38 0.17 -32.00 8.80
CA ALA A 38 -0.22 -30.66 9.26
C ALA A 38 0.65 -29.56 8.62
N LEU A 39 1.97 -29.76 8.63
CA LEU A 39 2.91 -28.82 8.02
C LEU A 39 2.72 -28.72 6.50
N GLU A 40 2.53 -29.86 5.80
CA GLU A 40 2.22 -29.90 4.38
C GLU A 40 0.91 -29.17 4.03
N ALA A 41 -0.13 -29.35 4.85
CA ALA A 41 -1.42 -28.69 4.67
C ALA A 41 -1.36 -27.17 4.88
N ALA A 42 -0.49 -26.70 5.77
CA ALA A 42 -0.34 -25.27 6.07
C ALA A 42 0.37 -24.49 4.95
N ILE A 43 1.35 -25.08 4.26
CA ILE A 43 2.16 -24.42 3.22
C ILE A 43 1.33 -23.69 2.14
N PRO A 44 0.31 -24.29 1.49
CA PRO A 44 -0.46 -23.59 0.46
C PRO A 44 -1.26 -22.39 0.99
N GLU A 45 -1.73 -22.44 2.24
CA GLU A 45 -2.47 -21.34 2.85
C GLU A 45 -1.54 -20.19 3.23
N VAL A 46 -0.37 -20.52 3.78
CA VAL A 46 0.72 -19.56 4.02
C VAL A 46 1.14 -18.92 2.70
N GLY A 47 1.30 -19.71 1.64
CA GLY A 47 1.77 -19.21 0.35
C GLY A 47 0.85 -18.21 -0.31
N LYS A 48 -0.47 -18.43 -0.25
CA LYS A 48 -1.45 -17.44 -0.76
C LYS A 48 -1.34 -16.10 -0.02
N ALA A 49 -1.22 -16.15 1.31
CA ALA A 49 -1.14 -14.95 2.11
C ALA A 49 0.20 -14.21 1.93
N VAL A 50 1.32 -14.93 1.93
CA VAL A 50 2.65 -14.34 1.69
C VAL A 50 2.72 -13.70 0.31
N ALA A 51 2.11 -14.31 -0.71
CA ALA A 51 2.05 -13.75 -2.05
C ALA A 51 1.28 -12.41 -2.08
N LEU A 52 0.10 -12.34 -1.44
CA LEU A 52 -0.68 -11.10 -1.35
C LEU A 52 0.02 -10.02 -0.51
N ILE A 53 0.55 -10.40 0.65
CA ILE A 53 1.30 -9.47 1.51
C ILE A 53 2.49 -8.89 0.74
N SER A 54 3.25 -9.74 0.05
CA SER A 54 4.39 -9.31 -0.76
C SER A 54 3.99 -8.41 -1.93
N ALA A 55 2.80 -8.63 -2.50
CA ALA A 55 2.28 -7.81 -3.60
C ALA A 55 1.85 -6.41 -3.11
N TYR A 56 1.29 -6.30 -1.90
CA TYR A 56 0.88 -5.01 -1.32
C TYR A 56 2.00 -4.25 -0.61
N LEU A 57 3.04 -4.95 -0.14
CA LEU A 57 4.14 -4.36 0.67
C LEU A 57 4.77 -3.10 0.05
N PRO A 58 5.08 -3.03 -1.27
CA PRO A 58 5.66 -1.83 -1.87
C PRO A 58 4.78 -0.58 -1.78
N TYR A 59 3.48 -0.75 -1.52
CA TYR A 59 2.51 0.35 -1.45
C TYR A 59 2.23 0.81 -0.02
N THR A 60 2.91 0.22 0.98
CA THR A 60 2.84 0.66 2.38
C THR A 60 3.82 1.80 2.72
N GLU A 61 4.70 2.14 1.79
CA GLU A 61 5.65 3.25 1.90
C GLU A 61 5.14 4.44 1.07
N ASP A 62 5.26 5.67 1.60
CA ASP A 62 4.97 6.89 0.86
C ASP A 62 6.14 7.20 -0.12
N PRO A 63 5.92 7.14 -1.45
CA PRO A 63 6.98 7.43 -2.42
C PRO A 63 7.30 8.93 -2.54
N GLY A 64 6.45 9.83 -2.02
CA GLY A 64 6.46 11.25 -2.38
C GLY A 64 7.40 12.15 -1.57
N ALA A 65 7.93 11.71 -0.44
CA ALA A 65 8.63 12.61 0.49
C ALA A 65 10.03 13.09 0.03
N LYS A 66 10.57 12.60 -1.09
CA LYS A 66 11.99 12.79 -1.47
C LYS A 66 12.26 13.54 -2.78
N GLU A 67 11.25 13.79 -3.61
CA GLU A 67 11.46 14.47 -4.88
C GLU A 67 11.25 15.99 -4.75
N LYS A 68 12.18 16.79 -5.29
CA LYS A 68 12.19 18.26 -5.15
C LYS A 68 10.89 18.94 -5.60
N TYR A 69 10.28 18.41 -6.66
CA TYR A 69 9.07 18.96 -7.28
C TYR A 69 7.82 18.11 -6.99
N ALA A 70 7.92 17.09 -6.13
CA ALA A 70 6.74 16.34 -5.71
C ALA A 70 5.86 17.22 -4.83
N THR A 71 4.55 17.07 -5.01
CA THR A 71 3.58 17.81 -4.21
C THR A 71 3.65 17.38 -2.75
N LYS A 72 3.79 18.35 -1.84
CA LYS A 72 3.90 18.12 -0.40
C LYS A 72 2.71 17.39 0.23
N ARG A 73 1.52 17.42 -0.40
CA ARG A 73 0.29 16.80 0.11
C ARG A 73 -0.32 15.87 -0.94
N ARG A 74 -0.10 14.56 -0.79
CA ARG A 74 -0.69 13.49 -1.62
C ARG A 74 -1.68 12.66 -0.80
N ASN A 75 -2.85 13.23 -0.54
CA ASN A 75 -3.91 12.54 0.21
C ASN A 75 -4.36 11.23 -0.49
N ASP A 76 -4.25 11.17 -1.82
CA ASP A 76 -4.47 9.96 -2.60
C ASP A 76 -3.49 8.85 -2.23
N MET A 77 -2.22 9.18 -2.07
CA MET A 77 -1.17 8.22 -1.72
C MET A 77 -1.31 7.74 -0.28
N GLN A 78 -1.63 8.64 0.66
CA GLN A 78 -1.94 8.26 2.04
C GLN A 78 -3.09 7.25 2.10
N ARG A 79 -4.21 7.52 1.40
CA ARG A 79 -5.34 6.58 1.33
C ARG A 79 -4.98 5.27 0.65
N ALA A 80 -4.17 5.32 -0.40
CA ALA A 80 -3.69 4.11 -1.07
C ALA A 80 -2.88 3.24 -0.10
N THR A 81 -2.00 3.87 0.68
CA THR A 81 -1.15 3.21 1.66
C THR A 81 -1.96 2.62 2.83
N GLU A 82 -2.95 3.35 3.34
CA GLU A 82 -3.94 2.84 4.30
C GLU A 82 -4.66 1.60 3.78
N GLN A 83 -5.09 1.63 2.52
CA GLN A 83 -5.74 0.49 1.90
C GLN A 83 -4.79 -0.71 1.76
N ALA A 84 -3.54 -0.51 1.32
CA ALA A 84 -2.55 -1.59 1.24
C ALA A 84 -2.31 -2.24 2.60
N ALA A 85 -2.19 -1.44 3.67
CA ALA A 85 -2.05 -1.96 5.03
C ALA A 85 -3.28 -2.79 5.47
N ASN A 86 -4.49 -2.34 5.11
CA ASN A 86 -5.72 -3.10 5.37
C ASN A 86 -5.78 -4.43 4.61
N GLU A 87 -5.35 -4.47 3.36
CA GLU A 87 -5.28 -5.70 2.58
C GLU A 87 -4.24 -6.69 3.14
N ILE A 88 -3.09 -6.18 3.60
CA ILE A 88 -2.09 -6.97 4.34
C ILE A 88 -2.70 -7.54 5.62
N ARG A 89 -3.43 -6.74 6.39
CA ARG A 89 -4.16 -7.18 7.59
C ARG A 89 -5.15 -8.29 7.28
N HIS A 90 -5.93 -8.14 6.21
CA HIS A 90 -6.91 -9.14 5.78
C HIS A 90 -6.24 -10.46 5.37
N ALA A 91 -5.18 -10.40 4.56
CA ALA A 91 -4.40 -11.56 4.16
C ALA A 91 -3.79 -12.28 5.37
N ALA A 92 -3.19 -11.53 6.30
CA ALA A 92 -2.62 -12.07 7.54
C ALA A 92 -3.68 -12.73 8.43
N ASN A 93 -4.83 -12.08 8.65
CA ASN A 93 -5.89 -12.67 9.46
C ASN A 93 -6.48 -13.94 8.81
N SER A 94 -6.63 -13.96 7.50
CA SER A 94 -7.05 -15.17 6.76
C SER A 94 -6.05 -16.32 6.96
N ALA A 95 -4.75 -16.04 6.82
CA ALA A 95 -3.70 -17.03 7.05
C ALA A 95 -3.72 -17.57 8.49
N ARG A 96 -3.80 -16.67 9.48
CA ARG A 96 -3.89 -17.03 10.90
C ARG A 96 -5.02 -18.03 11.16
N GLN A 97 -6.23 -17.75 10.65
CA GLN A 97 -7.39 -18.62 10.87
C GLN A 97 -7.23 -20.01 10.23
N ARG A 98 -6.44 -20.13 9.17
CA ARG A 98 -6.21 -21.38 8.46
C ARG A 98 -5.08 -22.19 9.06
N VAL A 99 -3.97 -21.54 9.40
CA VAL A 99 -2.77 -22.18 9.99
C VAL A 99 -3.05 -22.64 11.42
N ASN A 100 -3.89 -21.93 12.18
CA ASN A 100 -4.23 -22.28 13.56
C ASN A 100 -5.12 -23.54 13.70
N ARG A 101 -5.48 -24.21 12.60
CA ARG A 101 -6.31 -25.43 12.63
C ARG A 101 -5.54 -26.69 12.97
N GLU A 102 -4.23 -26.69 12.74
CA GLU A 102 -3.40 -27.88 12.83
C GLU A 102 -2.75 -28.09 14.22
N ASP A 103 -2.86 -27.09 15.12
CA ASP A 103 -2.41 -27.10 16.53
C ASP A 103 -1.03 -27.74 16.78
N THR A 104 -0.05 -27.47 15.91
CA THR A 104 1.36 -27.86 16.11
C THR A 104 2.20 -26.66 16.56
N PRO A 105 3.28 -26.84 17.33
CA PRO A 105 4.10 -25.72 17.78
C PRO A 105 4.62 -24.81 16.64
N PRO A 106 5.11 -25.34 15.49
CA PRO A 106 5.54 -24.51 14.37
C PRO A 106 4.39 -23.73 13.71
N THR A 107 3.20 -24.33 13.58
CA THR A 107 2.03 -23.64 12.99
C THR A 107 1.49 -22.56 13.92
N LYS A 108 1.54 -22.78 15.24
CA LYS A 108 1.18 -21.77 16.24
C LYS A 108 2.08 -20.53 16.19
N ALA A 109 3.40 -20.71 16.17
CA ALA A 109 4.34 -19.59 16.06
C ALA A 109 4.11 -18.76 14.79
N LEU A 110 3.77 -19.42 13.69
CA LEU A 110 3.43 -18.75 12.43
C LEU A 110 2.08 -18.02 12.51
N ALA A 111 1.06 -18.62 13.15
CA ALA A 111 -0.22 -17.98 13.41
C ALA A 111 -0.06 -16.73 14.29
N ASP A 112 0.81 -16.77 15.30
CA ASP A 112 1.13 -15.62 16.16
C ASP A 112 1.81 -14.49 15.37
N ALA A 113 2.71 -14.81 14.43
CA ALA A 113 3.32 -13.82 13.54
C ALA A 113 2.27 -13.12 12.65
N PHE A 114 1.33 -13.89 12.08
CA PHE A 114 0.21 -13.32 11.33
C PHE A 114 -0.74 -12.50 12.21
N ALA A 115 -0.98 -12.92 13.45
CA ALA A 115 -1.76 -12.13 14.40
C ALA A 115 -1.09 -10.78 14.70
N ALA A 116 0.23 -10.77 14.88
CA ALA A 116 0.99 -9.54 15.12
C ALA A 116 0.91 -8.57 13.94
N ILE A 117 0.97 -9.06 12.69
CA ILE A 117 0.71 -8.22 11.50
C ILE A 117 -0.71 -7.67 11.54
N SER A 118 -1.71 -8.54 11.76
CA SER A 118 -3.10 -8.12 11.78
C SER A 118 -3.34 -7.00 12.80
N THR A 119 -2.74 -7.08 13.99
CA THR A 119 -2.83 -6.03 15.01
C THR A 119 -2.10 -4.76 14.58
N ALA A 120 -0.84 -4.87 14.12
CA ALA A 120 -0.03 -3.71 13.79
C ALA A 120 -0.55 -2.91 12.59
N CYS A 121 -1.17 -3.58 11.61
CA CYS A 121 -1.75 -2.96 10.44
C CYS A 121 -3.20 -2.50 10.64
N THR A 122 -3.78 -2.68 11.83
CA THR A 122 -5.12 -2.16 12.14
C THR A 122 -5.07 -0.63 12.23
N ASP A 123 -5.97 0.04 11.51
CA ASP A 123 -6.12 1.50 11.50
C ASP A 123 -4.78 2.25 11.27
N ALA A 124 -3.95 1.72 10.37
CA ALA A 124 -2.65 2.29 10.01
C ALA A 124 -2.82 3.52 9.09
N ASN A 125 -3.34 4.61 9.66
CA ASN A 125 -3.66 5.88 9.00
C ASN A 125 -2.68 7.02 9.30
N GLU A 126 -1.58 6.69 9.97
CA GLU A 126 -0.51 7.61 10.34
C GLU A 126 0.84 6.88 10.23
N GLN A 127 1.89 7.63 9.91
CA GLN A 127 3.19 7.05 9.50
C GLN A 127 3.75 6.05 10.52
N ALA A 128 3.67 6.36 11.82
CA ALA A 128 4.19 5.49 12.87
C ALA A 128 3.49 4.10 12.89
N LYS A 129 2.19 4.04 12.58
CA LYS A 129 1.45 2.77 12.51
C LYS A 129 1.78 2.01 11.23
N LEU A 130 1.96 2.71 10.12
CA LEU A 130 2.42 2.11 8.86
C LEU A 130 3.83 1.50 9.02
N ASP A 131 4.74 2.22 9.67
CA ASP A 131 6.08 1.72 10.00
C ASP A 131 6.02 0.48 10.89
N ALA A 132 5.13 0.46 11.89
CA ALA A 132 4.91 -0.70 12.75
C ALA A 132 4.32 -1.90 11.97
N CYS A 133 3.37 -1.67 11.07
CA CYS A 133 2.83 -2.68 10.17
C CYS A 133 3.94 -3.30 9.31
N THR A 134 4.73 -2.47 8.63
CA THR A 134 5.85 -2.90 7.79
C THR A 134 6.91 -3.65 8.59
N ALA A 135 7.22 -3.22 9.81
CA ALA A 135 8.15 -3.93 10.69
C ALA A 135 7.64 -5.34 11.05
N LYS A 136 6.33 -5.52 11.30
CA LYS A 136 5.75 -6.86 11.54
C LYS A 136 5.72 -7.73 10.29
N VAL A 137 5.51 -7.14 9.10
CA VAL A 137 5.63 -7.87 7.83
C VAL A 137 7.07 -8.36 7.61
N LYS A 138 8.09 -7.55 7.94
CA LYS A 138 9.49 -7.99 7.91
C LYS A 138 9.77 -9.11 8.92
N ALA A 139 9.25 -9.00 10.14
CA ALA A 139 9.39 -10.04 11.16
C ALA A 139 8.70 -11.38 10.81
N LEU A 140 7.66 -11.36 9.96
CA LEU A 140 7.05 -12.59 9.43
C LEU A 140 8.06 -13.42 8.63
N ASP A 141 9.01 -12.81 7.93
CA ASP A 141 10.00 -13.57 7.15
C ASP A 141 10.90 -14.44 8.04
N GLU A 142 11.24 -13.98 9.24
CA GLU A 142 11.95 -14.78 10.25
C GLU A 142 11.11 -15.97 10.73
N ALA A 143 9.80 -15.75 10.97
CA ALA A 143 8.88 -16.81 11.35
C ALA A 143 8.72 -17.85 10.24
N LEU A 144 8.68 -17.42 8.97
CA LEU A 144 8.65 -18.31 7.81
C LEU A 144 9.93 -19.13 7.69
N GLY A 145 11.10 -18.55 7.99
CA GLY A 145 12.36 -19.30 8.03
C GLY A 145 12.40 -20.37 9.12
N LYS A 146 11.84 -20.08 10.31
CA LYS A 146 11.69 -21.09 11.38
C LYS A 146 10.70 -22.17 10.99
N PHE A 147 9.60 -21.81 10.35
CA PHE A 147 8.62 -22.75 9.83
C PHE A 147 9.22 -23.67 8.74
N GLU A 148 10.01 -23.13 7.83
CA GLU A 148 10.75 -23.87 6.80
C GLU A 148 11.73 -24.90 7.42
N ALA A 149 12.47 -24.51 8.46
CA ALA A 149 13.33 -25.43 9.18
C ALA A 149 12.53 -26.58 9.84
N ALA A 150 11.37 -26.29 10.41
CA ALA A 150 10.49 -27.31 10.99
C ALA A 150 9.91 -28.26 9.92
N CYS A 151 9.45 -27.72 8.79
CA CYS A 151 9.02 -28.51 7.62
C CYS A 151 10.14 -29.45 7.15
N THR A 152 11.36 -28.94 7.02
CA THR A 152 12.52 -29.73 6.59
C THR A 152 12.84 -30.84 7.58
N ALA A 153 12.82 -30.55 8.89
CA ALA A 153 13.05 -31.54 9.94
C ALA A 153 11.96 -32.63 9.98
N ALA A 154 10.72 -32.29 9.60
CA ALA A 154 9.62 -33.24 9.45
C ALA A 154 9.62 -33.99 8.10
N GLY A 155 10.59 -33.73 7.22
CA GLY A 155 10.69 -34.37 5.90
C GLY A 155 9.64 -33.88 4.89
N VAL A 156 9.14 -32.66 5.05
CA VAL A 156 8.32 -31.95 4.07
C VAL A 156 9.23 -31.37 3.00
N THR A 157 8.92 -31.64 1.72
CA THR A 157 9.76 -31.21 0.58
C THR A 157 9.23 -29.96 -0.11
N ALA A 158 7.99 -29.54 0.18
CA ALA A 158 7.41 -28.34 -0.39
C ALA A 158 8.10 -27.09 0.16
N LYS A 159 8.44 -26.16 -0.75
CA LYS A 159 9.12 -24.92 -0.41
C LYS A 159 8.18 -23.96 0.32
N VAL A 160 8.66 -23.39 1.42
CA VAL A 160 7.96 -22.31 2.12
C VAL A 160 8.30 -20.97 1.45
N PRO A 161 7.30 -20.18 1.02
CA PRO A 161 7.57 -18.87 0.42
C PRO A 161 8.06 -17.88 1.47
N ARG A 162 8.92 -16.95 1.03
CA ARG A 162 9.52 -15.88 1.85
C ARG A 162 8.90 -14.54 1.47
N VAL A 163 8.86 -13.58 2.39
CA VAL A 163 8.27 -12.27 2.08
C VAL A 163 9.16 -11.52 1.08
N GLY A 164 8.58 -11.04 -0.01
CA GLY A 164 9.29 -10.21 -1.00
C GLY A 164 8.85 -10.45 -2.45
N PRO A 165 9.48 -9.75 -3.42
CA PRO A 165 9.06 -9.78 -4.81
C PRO A 165 9.02 -11.19 -5.42
N ALA A 166 9.91 -12.09 -4.99
CA ALA A 166 9.98 -13.47 -5.47
C ALA A 166 8.78 -14.34 -5.06
N ALA A 167 8.00 -13.94 -4.06
CA ALA A 167 6.78 -14.65 -3.65
C ALA A 167 5.50 -14.13 -4.32
N VAL A 168 5.59 -13.05 -5.10
CA VAL A 168 4.43 -12.49 -5.80
C VAL A 168 4.04 -13.41 -6.97
N THR A 169 2.93 -14.13 -6.80
CA THR A 169 2.37 -15.01 -7.83
C THR A 169 1.51 -14.26 -8.84
N GLU A 170 1.21 -14.87 -9.99
CA GLU A 170 0.29 -14.30 -10.98
C GLU A 170 -1.12 -14.07 -10.40
N ASP A 171 -1.59 -14.94 -9.50
CA ASP A 171 -2.87 -14.76 -8.83
C ASP A 171 -2.84 -13.56 -7.88
N ALA A 172 -1.73 -13.34 -7.16
CA ALA A 172 -1.57 -12.15 -6.34
C ALA A 172 -1.53 -10.87 -7.19
N LYS A 173 -0.80 -10.88 -8.33
CA LYS A 173 -0.80 -9.74 -9.28
C LYS A 173 -2.21 -9.42 -9.78
N LYS A 174 -2.97 -10.45 -10.17
CA LYS A 174 -4.36 -10.29 -10.60
C LYS A 174 -5.24 -9.75 -9.48
N ALA A 175 -5.08 -10.26 -8.26
CA ALA A 175 -5.86 -9.81 -7.11
C ALA A 175 -5.65 -8.33 -6.79
N ILE A 176 -4.42 -7.81 -6.96
CA ILE A 176 -4.11 -6.40 -6.68
C ILE A 176 -4.24 -5.48 -7.90
N ALA A 177 -4.50 -6.01 -9.10
CA ALA A 177 -4.45 -5.25 -10.35
C ALA A 177 -5.36 -4.01 -10.33
N SER A 178 -6.59 -4.16 -9.81
CA SER A 178 -7.53 -3.04 -9.69
C SER A 178 -7.06 -1.98 -8.72
N TYR A 179 -6.42 -2.38 -7.61
CA TYR A 179 -5.82 -1.46 -6.67
C TYR A 179 -4.67 -0.67 -7.31
N VAL A 180 -3.75 -1.36 -7.98
CA VAL A 180 -2.60 -0.72 -8.66
C VAL A 180 -3.08 0.26 -9.73
N LYS A 181 -4.07 -0.14 -10.52
CA LYS A 181 -4.65 0.74 -11.55
C LYS A 181 -5.36 1.95 -10.95
N ALA A 182 -6.14 1.78 -9.88
CA ALA A 182 -6.86 2.87 -9.22
C ALA A 182 -5.93 3.87 -8.50
N ARG A 183 -4.82 3.38 -7.95
CA ARG A 183 -3.81 4.19 -7.25
C ARG A 183 -2.94 5.01 -8.19
N GLY A 184 -2.58 4.44 -9.34
CA GLY A 184 -1.53 5.00 -10.20
C GLY A 184 -0.10 4.88 -9.62
N PRO A 185 0.89 5.52 -10.26
CA PRO A 185 0.72 6.31 -11.49
C PRO A 185 0.45 5.46 -12.73
N GLY A 186 -0.36 5.99 -13.63
CA GLY A 186 -0.50 5.48 -15.00
C GLY A 186 0.68 5.88 -15.89
N GLN A 187 0.60 5.55 -17.18
CA GLN A 187 1.68 5.87 -18.12
C GLN A 187 1.80 7.37 -18.36
N ALA A 188 0.66 8.06 -18.49
CA ALA A 188 0.64 9.50 -18.72
C ALA A 188 1.04 10.28 -17.46
N GLU A 189 0.62 9.83 -16.27
CA GLU A 189 1.06 10.44 -15.01
C GLU A 189 2.56 10.24 -14.75
N ALA A 190 3.11 9.06 -15.04
CA ALA A 190 4.56 8.84 -14.94
C ALA A 190 5.34 9.76 -15.90
N ALA A 191 4.83 9.95 -17.13
CA ALA A 191 5.42 10.90 -18.07
C ALA A 191 5.31 12.35 -17.58
N PHE A 192 4.20 12.71 -16.94
CA PHE A 192 4.01 14.02 -16.30
C PHE A 192 5.04 14.26 -15.19
N PHE A 193 5.26 13.33 -14.27
CA PHE A 193 6.28 13.48 -13.23
C PHE A 193 7.69 13.60 -13.80
N ALA A 194 8.02 12.79 -14.81
CA ALA A 194 9.30 12.91 -15.51
C ALA A 194 9.46 14.30 -16.16
N LYS A 195 8.37 14.88 -16.68
CA LYS A 195 8.38 16.24 -17.25
C LYS A 195 8.49 17.34 -16.21
N CYS A 196 7.87 17.18 -15.03
CA CYS A 196 8.05 18.13 -13.92
C CYS A 196 9.50 18.18 -13.43
N ALA A 197 10.23 17.07 -13.48
CA ALA A 197 11.64 17.01 -13.09
C ALA A 197 12.63 17.49 -14.18
N ASP A 198 12.19 17.61 -15.43
CA ASP A 198 13.03 17.96 -16.57
C ASP A 198 13.30 19.47 -16.64
N GLU A 199 14.52 19.89 -16.28
CA GLU A 199 14.96 21.30 -16.33
C GLU A 199 14.93 21.91 -17.73
N LYS A 200 14.87 21.09 -18.78
CA LYS A 200 14.78 21.54 -20.17
C LYS A 200 13.35 21.56 -20.69
N ALA A 201 12.38 21.07 -19.92
CA ALA A 201 10.98 21.10 -20.33
C ALA A 201 10.46 22.54 -20.37
N THR A 202 9.70 22.86 -21.41
CA THR A 202 8.96 24.12 -21.46
C THR A 202 7.73 24.03 -20.56
N ILE A 203 7.26 25.17 -20.05
CA ILE A 203 6.01 25.24 -19.29
C ILE A 203 4.85 24.59 -20.06
N ALA A 204 4.73 24.87 -21.37
CA ALA A 204 3.72 24.26 -22.23
C ALA A 204 3.81 22.72 -22.27
N ALA A 205 5.01 22.16 -22.38
CA ALA A 205 5.20 20.72 -22.38
C ALA A 205 4.80 20.07 -21.03
N VAL A 206 5.04 20.76 -19.91
CA VAL A 206 4.59 20.31 -18.58
C VAL A 206 3.06 20.33 -18.50
N PHE A 207 2.40 21.39 -19.00
CA PHE A 207 0.94 21.45 -19.04
C PHE A 207 0.31 20.38 -19.92
N ASP A 208 0.86 20.13 -21.10
CA ASP A 208 0.33 19.10 -22.01
C ASP A 208 0.48 17.70 -21.40
N ALA A 209 1.59 17.44 -20.71
CA ALA A 209 1.77 16.20 -19.94
C ALA A 209 0.76 16.10 -18.79
N CYS A 210 0.49 17.20 -18.07
CA CYS A 210 -0.50 17.21 -16.99
C CYS A 210 -1.93 16.93 -17.50
N LYS A 211 -2.32 17.54 -18.63
CA LYS A 211 -3.62 17.26 -19.26
C LYS A 211 -3.75 15.80 -19.66
N ALA A 212 -2.70 15.20 -20.22
CA ALA A 212 -2.68 13.79 -20.55
C ALA A 212 -2.83 12.90 -19.30
N ALA A 213 -2.11 13.22 -18.22
CA ALA A 213 -2.24 12.54 -16.92
C ALA A 213 -3.66 12.66 -16.36
N SER A 214 -4.24 13.87 -16.34
CA SER A 214 -5.59 14.10 -15.86
C SER A 214 -6.65 13.35 -16.67
N ALA A 215 -6.50 13.25 -17.99
CA ALA A 215 -7.41 12.48 -18.84
C ALA A 215 -7.32 10.97 -18.56
N GLU A 216 -6.11 10.45 -18.34
CA GLU A 216 -5.89 9.06 -17.95
C GLU A 216 -6.53 8.76 -16.59
N THR A 217 -6.32 9.61 -15.58
CA THR A 217 -6.91 9.40 -14.25
C THR A 217 -8.42 9.53 -14.26
N GLU A 218 -8.99 10.41 -15.09
CA GLU A 218 -10.44 10.51 -15.28
C GLU A 218 -11.00 9.22 -15.90
N GLN A 219 -10.34 8.68 -16.92
CA GLN A 219 -10.73 7.39 -17.52
C GLN A 219 -10.69 6.25 -16.50
N VAL A 220 -9.66 6.21 -15.65
CA VAL A 220 -9.54 5.22 -14.57
C VAL A 220 -10.66 5.40 -13.53
N ALA A 221 -10.92 6.62 -13.08
CA ALA A 221 -12.01 6.92 -12.15
C ALA A 221 -13.37 6.49 -12.71
N ASN A 222 -13.65 6.80 -13.98
CA ASN A 222 -14.87 6.37 -14.67
C ASN A 222 -14.97 4.85 -14.79
N THR A 223 -13.84 4.15 -14.99
CA THR A 223 -13.81 2.67 -15.00
C THR A 223 -14.24 2.07 -13.66
N TYR A 224 -13.92 2.75 -12.54
CA TYR A 224 -14.19 2.28 -11.18
C TYR A 224 -15.35 2.99 -10.47
N GLU A 225 -16.12 3.85 -11.16
CA GLU A 225 -17.23 4.61 -10.58
C GLU A 225 -18.27 3.69 -9.91
N LYS A 226 -18.46 2.49 -10.45
CA LYS A 226 -19.40 1.47 -9.96
C LYS A 226 -18.73 0.32 -9.19
N ALA A 227 -17.42 0.41 -8.93
CA ALA A 227 -16.74 -0.59 -8.13
C ALA A 227 -17.12 -0.46 -6.65
N ASP A 228 -16.96 -1.56 -5.90
CA ASP A 228 -17.10 -1.52 -4.45
C ASP A 228 -15.98 -0.70 -3.81
N GLU A 229 -16.27 -0.18 -2.61
CA GLU A 229 -15.25 0.43 -1.78
C GLU A 229 -14.26 -0.63 -1.30
N PRO A 230 -12.97 -0.29 -1.19
CA PRO A 230 -12.39 1.06 -1.29
C PRO A 230 -11.95 1.51 -2.70
N ILE A 231 -11.97 0.62 -3.71
CA ILE A 231 -11.38 0.89 -5.04
C ILE A 231 -11.98 2.13 -5.72
N ARG A 232 -13.30 2.31 -5.64
CA ARG A 232 -13.99 3.49 -6.16
C ARG A 232 -13.46 4.80 -5.57
N VAL A 233 -13.34 4.85 -4.24
CA VAL A 233 -12.89 6.05 -3.50
C VAL A 233 -11.43 6.33 -3.79
N LEU A 234 -10.60 5.28 -3.89
CA LEU A 234 -9.20 5.40 -4.25
C LEU A 234 -9.04 6.05 -5.63
N ALA A 235 -9.71 5.52 -6.66
CA ALA A 235 -9.65 6.05 -8.02
C ALA A 235 -10.15 7.50 -8.11
N ALA A 236 -11.27 7.82 -7.45
CA ALA A 236 -11.79 9.18 -7.41
C ALA A 236 -10.84 10.16 -6.71
N THR A 237 -10.24 9.76 -5.57
CA THR A 237 -9.30 10.60 -4.84
C THR A 237 -8.02 10.83 -5.64
N HIS A 238 -7.54 9.80 -6.33
CA HIS A 238 -6.37 9.92 -7.20
C HIS A 238 -6.62 10.89 -8.36
N ASN A 239 -7.76 10.78 -9.04
CA ASN A 239 -8.15 11.73 -10.09
C ASN A 239 -8.24 13.18 -9.56
N MET A 240 -8.83 13.39 -8.38
CA MET A 240 -8.86 14.71 -7.75
C MET A 240 -7.46 15.24 -7.41
N SER A 241 -6.56 14.35 -6.98
CA SER A 241 -5.17 14.71 -6.66
C SER A 241 -4.43 15.18 -7.91
N VAL A 242 -4.48 14.43 -9.00
CA VAL A 242 -3.84 14.82 -10.27
C VAL A 242 -4.45 16.11 -10.82
N GLY A 243 -5.78 16.26 -10.77
CA GLY A 243 -6.45 17.51 -11.15
C GLY A 243 -6.00 18.72 -10.32
N ALA A 244 -5.83 18.55 -9.00
CA ALA A 244 -5.31 19.60 -8.12
C ALA A 244 -3.85 19.99 -8.48
N GLN A 245 -3.02 19.02 -8.90
CA GLN A 245 -1.65 19.30 -9.37
C GLN A 245 -1.64 20.11 -10.66
N CYS A 246 -2.50 19.78 -11.63
CA CYS A 246 -2.64 20.57 -12.85
C CYS A 246 -3.14 22.00 -12.57
N ASN A 247 -4.07 22.16 -11.64
CA ASN A 247 -4.55 23.48 -11.22
C ASN A 247 -3.45 24.29 -10.52
N ALA A 248 -2.60 23.65 -9.71
CA ALA A 248 -1.46 24.30 -9.09
C ALA A 248 -0.48 24.83 -10.16
N LEU A 249 -0.17 24.05 -11.21
CA LEU A 249 0.65 24.52 -12.33
C LEU A 249 0.05 25.77 -13.00
N ALA A 250 -1.25 25.78 -13.24
CA ALA A 250 -1.97 26.94 -13.81
C ALA A 250 -1.88 28.19 -12.91
N ALA A 251 -2.00 27.99 -11.59
CA ALA A 251 -1.86 29.07 -10.61
C ALA A 251 -0.44 29.64 -10.61
N VAL A 252 0.59 28.77 -10.66
CA VAL A 252 2.00 29.19 -10.72
C VAL A 252 2.31 29.96 -12.00
N GLU A 253 1.84 29.50 -13.16
CA GLU A 253 2.01 30.23 -14.42
C GLU A 253 1.33 31.61 -14.39
N THR A 254 0.13 31.69 -13.80
CA THR A 254 -0.59 32.96 -13.62
C THR A 254 0.18 33.90 -12.71
N ALA A 255 0.66 33.42 -11.57
CA ALA A 255 1.46 34.21 -10.63
C ALA A 255 2.77 34.70 -11.27
N GLN A 256 3.42 33.87 -12.09
CA GLN A 256 4.60 34.26 -12.86
C GLN A 256 4.29 35.44 -13.79
N LYS A 257 3.22 35.33 -14.60
CA LYS A 257 2.81 36.39 -15.53
C LYS A 257 2.48 37.69 -14.80
N GLU A 258 1.78 37.60 -13.66
CA GLU A 258 1.43 38.75 -12.81
C GLU A 258 2.70 39.46 -12.27
N VAL A 259 3.70 38.69 -11.81
CA VAL A 259 4.97 39.25 -11.32
C VAL A 259 5.82 39.80 -12.46
N LEU A 260 5.85 39.17 -13.63
CA LEU A 260 6.57 39.73 -14.77
C LEU A 260 5.97 41.07 -15.23
N ALA A 261 4.65 41.26 -15.10
CA ALA A 261 3.99 42.53 -15.38
C ALA A 261 4.39 43.65 -14.38
N CYS A 262 4.86 43.29 -13.17
CA CYS A 262 5.34 44.25 -12.17
C CYS A 262 6.65 44.96 -12.53
N LYS A 263 7.45 44.43 -13.46
CA LYS A 263 8.80 44.95 -13.76
C LYS A 263 8.85 46.48 -13.91
N ASN A 264 7.79 47.06 -14.48
CA ASN A 264 7.67 48.49 -14.76
C ASN A 264 6.69 49.25 -13.83
N LYS A 265 6.05 48.59 -12.86
CA LYS A 265 5.00 49.15 -11.99
C LYS A 265 5.11 48.67 -10.53
N ALA A 266 6.33 48.47 -10.04
CA ALA A 266 6.60 47.78 -8.77
C ALA A 266 5.96 48.43 -7.52
N THR A 267 5.67 49.74 -7.53
CA THR A 267 5.13 50.45 -6.36
C THR A 267 3.62 50.37 -6.22
N THR A 268 2.89 49.81 -7.20
CA THR A 268 1.43 49.81 -7.16
C THR A 268 0.88 48.72 -6.22
N PRO A 269 -0.33 48.91 -5.66
CA PRO A 269 -0.97 47.90 -4.81
C PRO A 269 -1.13 46.54 -5.51
N GLU A 270 -1.42 46.55 -6.82
CA GLU A 270 -1.54 45.33 -7.62
C GLU A 270 -0.23 44.55 -7.62
N CYS A 271 0.90 45.25 -7.71
CA CYS A 271 2.19 44.58 -7.70
C CYS A 271 2.52 43.95 -6.35
N ARG A 272 2.22 44.62 -5.24
CA ARG A 272 2.39 44.04 -3.90
C ARG A 272 1.59 42.74 -3.74
N ASN A 273 0.37 42.72 -4.27
CA ASN A 273 -0.47 41.52 -4.24
C ASN A 273 0.14 40.38 -5.08
N SER A 274 0.63 40.66 -6.30
CA SER A 274 1.31 39.67 -7.14
C SER A 274 2.57 39.11 -6.47
N CYS A 275 3.38 39.98 -5.86
CA CYS A 275 4.56 39.59 -5.10
C CYS A 275 4.21 38.73 -3.88
N ALA A 276 3.13 39.03 -3.17
CA ALA A 276 2.66 38.19 -2.07
C ALA A 276 2.20 36.80 -2.56
N LYS A 277 1.46 36.72 -3.66
CA LYS A 277 1.03 35.45 -4.25
C LYS A 277 2.20 34.56 -4.66
N ILE A 278 3.21 35.12 -5.33
CA ILE A 278 4.37 34.32 -5.75
C ILE A 278 5.20 33.87 -4.56
N LYS A 279 5.31 34.69 -3.50
CA LYS A 279 5.95 34.29 -2.25
C LYS A 279 5.27 33.06 -1.65
N THR A 280 3.93 33.05 -1.61
CA THR A 280 3.17 31.87 -1.18
C THR A 280 3.50 30.64 -2.03
N VAL A 281 3.58 30.78 -3.36
CA VAL A 281 3.97 29.68 -4.25
C VAL A 281 5.38 29.16 -3.94
N LEU A 282 6.34 30.06 -3.68
CA LEU A 282 7.71 29.67 -3.32
C LEU A 282 7.76 28.95 -1.96
N ASP A 283 7.03 29.45 -0.96
CA ASP A 283 6.93 28.86 0.37
C ASP A 283 6.25 27.47 0.33
N GLU A 284 5.20 27.32 -0.48
CA GLU A 284 4.51 26.05 -0.72
C GLU A 284 5.35 25.07 -1.55
N GLY A 285 6.22 25.58 -2.41
CA GLY A 285 7.16 24.81 -3.23
C GLY A 285 6.79 24.83 -4.71
N ILE A 286 7.81 24.94 -5.56
CA ILE A 286 7.62 25.00 -7.01
C ILE A 286 7.22 23.61 -7.55
N PRO A 287 6.14 23.49 -8.34
CA PRO A 287 5.61 22.20 -8.79
C PRO A 287 6.38 21.58 -9.98
N ALA A 288 7.26 22.33 -10.65
CA ALA A 288 8.06 21.82 -11.77
C ALA A 288 9.36 22.62 -11.98
N ALA A 289 10.39 21.95 -12.48
CA ALA A 289 11.67 22.55 -12.84
C ALA A 289 11.54 23.69 -13.86
N ALA A 290 10.55 23.62 -14.77
CA ALA A 290 10.25 24.67 -15.74
C ALA A 290 9.96 26.04 -15.11
N PHE A 291 9.60 26.07 -13.81
CA PHE A 291 9.32 27.28 -13.04
C PHE A 291 10.48 27.69 -12.11
N ALA A 292 11.65 27.05 -12.20
CA ALA A 292 12.78 27.33 -11.32
C ALA A 292 13.29 28.79 -11.38
N SER A 293 13.02 29.51 -12.47
CA SER A 293 13.36 30.94 -12.59
C SER A 293 12.56 31.86 -11.65
N LEU A 294 11.44 31.38 -11.09
CA LEU A 294 10.55 32.17 -10.26
C LEU A 294 11.21 32.74 -9.01
N GLU A 295 12.09 31.99 -8.36
CA GLU A 295 12.83 32.48 -7.18
C GLU A 295 13.64 33.73 -7.54
N LYS A 296 14.36 33.68 -8.66
CA LYS A 296 15.16 34.79 -9.17
C LYS A 296 14.28 35.96 -9.60
N GLU A 297 13.20 35.69 -10.34
CA GLU A 297 12.25 36.70 -10.79
C GLU A 297 11.59 37.44 -9.62
N HIS A 298 11.17 36.72 -8.57
CA HIS A 298 10.64 37.30 -7.34
C HIS A 298 11.70 38.18 -6.65
N ALA A 299 12.90 37.68 -6.43
CA ALA A 299 13.97 38.45 -5.78
C ALA A 299 14.31 39.74 -6.56
N GLU A 300 14.36 39.67 -7.89
CA GLU A 300 14.67 40.84 -8.73
C GLU A 300 13.56 41.89 -8.77
N ILE A 301 12.30 41.47 -8.74
CA ILE A 301 11.14 42.34 -8.97
C ILE A 301 10.53 42.84 -7.65
N CYS A 302 10.47 41.96 -6.65
CA CYS A 302 9.70 42.16 -5.43
C CYS A 302 10.56 42.46 -4.19
N GLU A 303 11.82 42.03 -4.13
CA GLU A 303 12.67 42.20 -2.92
C GLU A 303 13.69 43.35 -3.03
N LYS A 304 14.03 43.79 -4.24
CA LYS A 304 15.03 44.86 -4.46
C LYS A 304 14.47 46.29 -4.32
N LYS A 305 13.24 46.48 -3.83
CA LYS A 305 12.54 47.78 -3.81
C LYS A 305 11.64 47.93 -2.60
#